data_AF-R0KWS4-F1
#
_entry.id   AF-R0KWS4-F1
#
_cell.length_a   1.000
_cell.length_b   1.000
_cell.length_c   1.000
_cell.angle_alpha   90.00
_cell.angle_beta   90.00
_cell.angle_gamma   90.00
#
_symmetry.space_group_name_H-M   'P 1'
#
loop_
_entity.id
_entity.type
_entity.pdbx_description
1 polymer ?
#
loop_
_entity_poly.entity_id
_entity_poly.type
_entity_poly.pdbx_seq_one_letter_code
_entity_poly.pdbx_strand_id
1 'polypeptide(L)'
;MHKHLIVDASEHVMGKLASKVAKLLLEGHKITVLNCEKVILTGSLKSRLAMFKSFLNKRCRVNPRRGPFHHILPSMRFYRTVRGMIPYKSYKGKTAISNLAVHEGIPVEFTNQERHVFPRCLHKFTCTPLHKNIKLQDVLTRNGWKHLEAVDSMTEKVLNAEKEFNESQKIKEEKINEFLNSKDFESQFEKMIAEVK
;
A
#
# COMPACT_ATOMS: atom_id res chain seq x y z
N MET A 1 -21.94 -0.48 -1.42
CA MET A 1 -21.28 -1.81 -1.52
C MET A 1 -19.91 -1.72 -0.85
N HIS A 2 -19.67 -2.47 0.22
CA HIS A 2 -18.37 -2.49 0.90
C HIS A 2 -17.41 -3.40 0.13
N LYS A 3 -16.40 -2.80 -0.51
CA LYS A 3 -15.34 -3.52 -1.25
C LYS A 3 -14.10 -3.70 -0.38
N HIS A 4 -13.40 -4.82 -0.56
CA HIS A 4 -12.04 -5.00 -0.05
C HIS A 4 -11.06 -4.32 -1.00
N LEU A 5 -10.28 -3.36 -0.50
CA LEU A 5 -9.34 -2.59 -1.29
C LEU A 5 -7.91 -2.89 -0.86
N ILE A 6 -7.08 -3.35 -1.80
CA ILE A 6 -5.66 -3.54 -1.58
C ILE A 6 -4.94 -2.34 -2.17
N VAL A 7 -4.09 -1.70 -1.38
CA VAL A 7 -3.44 -0.44 -1.73
C VAL A 7 -1.94 -0.61 -1.66
N ASP A 8 -1.24 -0.31 -2.76
CA ASP A 8 0.22 -0.20 -2.75
C ASP A 8 0.61 1.19 -2.26
N ALA A 9 1.36 1.25 -1.16
CA ALA A 9 1.78 2.50 -0.54
C ALA A 9 3.09 3.06 -1.12
N SER A 10 3.71 2.35 -2.06
CA SER A 10 4.93 2.79 -2.74
C SER A 10 4.76 4.19 -3.35
N GLU A 11 5.76 5.04 -3.13
CA GLU A 11 5.79 6.43 -3.64
C GLU A 11 4.65 7.36 -3.19
N HIS A 12 3.83 6.96 -2.22
CA HIS A 12 2.78 7.81 -1.68
C HIS A 12 3.29 8.72 -0.58
N VAL A 13 2.76 9.95 -0.50
CA VAL A 13 3.00 10.82 0.65
C VAL A 13 2.21 10.32 1.86
N MET A 14 2.90 9.93 2.93
CA MET A 14 2.33 9.23 4.10
C MET A 14 1.02 9.84 4.62
N GLY A 15 1.02 11.14 4.90
CA GLY A 15 -0.16 11.81 5.47
C GLY A 15 -1.32 11.92 4.49
N LYS A 16 -1.03 12.12 3.19
CA LYS A 16 -2.07 12.23 2.16
C LYS A 16 -2.76 10.89 1.93
N LEU A 17 -1.98 9.81 1.86
CA LEU A 17 -2.50 8.44 1.76
C LEU A 17 -3.31 8.07 3.00
N ALA A 18 -2.77 8.31 4.20
CA ALA A 18 -3.44 8.00 5.46
C ALA A 18 -4.81 8.69 5.59
N SER A 19 -4.94 9.93 5.11
CA SER A 19 -6.22 10.65 5.12
C SER A 19 -7.29 10.00 4.24
N LYS A 20 -6.91 9.53 3.04
CA LYS A 20 -7.83 8.82 2.15
C LYS A 20 -8.23 7.46 2.70
N VAL A 21 -7.26 6.70 3.20
CA VAL A 21 -7.49 5.41 3.88
C VAL A 21 -8.43 5.59 5.07
N ALA A 22 -8.18 6.58 5.94
CA ALA A 22 -9.03 6.83 7.12
C ALA A 22 -10.49 7.13 6.75
N LYS A 23 -10.73 7.91 5.69
CA LYS A 23 -12.09 8.23 5.24
C LYS A 23 -12.81 6.99 4.74
N LEU A 24 -12.16 6.18 3.90
CA LEU A 24 -12.72 4.93 3.38
C LEU A 24 -13.01 3.92 4.50
N LEU A 25 -12.16 3.83 5.53
CA LEU A 25 -12.42 2.99 6.70
C LEU A 25 -13.68 3.43 7.47
N LEU A 26 -13.91 4.75 7.60
CA LEU A 26 -15.10 5.30 8.25
C LEU A 26 -16.39 5.12 7.44
N GLU A 27 -16.27 4.93 6.13
CA GLU A 27 -17.35 4.51 5.21
C GLU A 27 -17.60 2.99 5.27
N GLY A 28 -16.76 2.23 5.98
CA GLY A 28 -16.93 0.80 6.21
C GLY A 28 -16.18 -0.09 5.22
N HIS A 29 -15.29 0.45 4.39
CA HIS A 29 -14.44 -0.36 3.51
C HIS A 29 -13.39 -1.14 4.30
N LYS A 30 -13.05 -2.35 3.81
CA LYS A 30 -11.91 -3.12 4.33
C LYS A 30 -10.69 -2.81 3.48
N ILE A 31 -9.60 -2.37 4.11
CA ILE A 31 -8.43 -1.87 3.39
C ILE A 31 -7.18 -2.60 3.85
N THR A 32 -6.43 -3.14 2.90
CA THR A 32 -5.10 -3.69 3.13
C THR A 32 -4.09 -2.77 2.48
N VAL A 33 -3.09 -2.32 3.23
CA VAL A 33 -2.01 -1.47 2.73
C VAL A 33 -0.72 -2.28 2.67
N LEU A 34 -0.09 -2.34 1.51
CA LEU A 34 1.16 -3.05 1.23
C LEU A 34 2.32 -2.06 1.03
N ASN A 35 3.57 -2.55 1.08
CA ASN A 35 4.78 -1.75 0.87
C ASN A 35 4.88 -0.50 1.76
N CYS A 36 4.47 -0.61 3.03
CA CYS A 36 4.41 0.53 3.95
C CYS A 36 5.79 1.18 4.20
N GLU A 37 6.87 0.44 4.03
CA GLU A 37 8.26 0.89 4.14
C GLU A 37 8.68 1.86 3.02
N LYS A 38 8.06 1.75 1.84
CA LYS A 38 8.34 2.58 0.65
C LYS A 38 7.53 3.88 0.60
N VAL A 39 6.71 4.14 1.62
CA VAL A 39 5.96 5.39 1.77
C VAL A 39 6.90 6.58 1.92
N ILE A 40 6.54 7.70 1.29
CA ILE A 40 7.35 8.92 1.27
C ILE A 40 6.98 9.87 2.40
N LEU A 41 8.03 10.36 3.07
CA LEU A 41 8.04 11.50 3.97
C LEU A 41 8.71 12.68 3.25
N THR A 42 8.02 13.81 3.16
CA THR A 42 8.59 15.03 2.55
C THR A 42 9.67 15.64 3.43
N GLY A 43 10.62 16.40 2.91
CA GLY A 43 11.67 17.06 3.69
C GLY A 43 12.92 16.20 3.94
N SER A 44 13.91 16.80 4.59
CA SER A 44 15.26 16.22 4.72
C SER A 44 15.36 15.13 5.79
N LEU A 45 16.41 14.30 5.68
CA LEU A 45 16.61 13.15 6.56
C LEU A 45 16.88 13.60 7.97
N LYS A 46 17.74 14.61 8.11
CA LYS A 46 18.08 15.23 9.38
C LYS A 46 16.82 15.74 10.08
N SER A 47 15.93 16.43 9.35
CA SER A 47 14.68 16.95 9.89
C SER A 47 13.73 15.82 10.34
N ARG A 48 13.59 14.77 9.53
CA ARG A 48 12.72 13.62 9.86
C ARG A 48 13.26 12.80 11.02
N LEU A 49 14.57 12.59 11.11
CA LEU A 49 15.22 11.96 12.26
C LEU A 49 15.08 12.81 13.53
N ALA A 50 15.25 14.14 13.46
CA ALA A 50 15.06 15.03 14.60
C ALA A 50 13.61 14.98 15.11
N MET A 51 12.63 14.98 14.20
CA MET A 51 11.22 14.81 14.54
C MET A 51 10.95 13.43 15.17
N PHE A 52 11.57 12.37 14.67
CA PHE A 52 11.45 11.03 15.24
C PHE A 52 12.05 10.95 16.64
N LYS A 53 13.23 11.54 16.87
CA LYS A 53 13.86 11.63 18.20
C LYS A 53 12.99 12.41 19.19
N SER A 54 12.39 13.53 18.77
CA SER A 54 11.42 14.27 19.59
C SER A 54 10.19 13.41 19.95
N PHE A 55 9.76 12.52 19.04
CA PHE A 55 8.70 11.56 19.34
C PHE A 55 9.15 10.50 20.37
N LEU A 56 10.37 9.96 20.26
CA LEU A 56 10.92 8.98 21.21
C LEU A 56 11.12 9.55 22.62
N ASN A 57 11.35 10.86 22.75
CA ASN A 57 11.49 11.50 24.05
C ASN A 57 10.18 11.53 24.86
N LYS A 58 9.02 11.33 24.21
CA LYS A 58 7.70 11.39 24.86
C LYS A 58 7.37 10.09 25.60
N ARG A 59 7.78 10.01 26.86
CA ARG A 59 7.49 8.89 27.78
C ARG A 59 6.79 9.35 29.04
N CYS A 60 6.03 8.46 29.69
CA CYS A 60 5.53 8.73 31.03
C CYS A 60 6.72 8.76 32.00
N ARG A 61 6.86 9.84 32.78
CA ARG A 61 7.95 10.00 33.76
C ARG A 61 7.82 9.01 34.92
N VAL A 62 6.58 8.74 35.37
CA VAL A 62 6.29 7.87 36.52
C VAL A 62 6.49 6.40 36.16
N ASN A 63 5.75 5.90 35.16
CA ASN A 63 5.86 4.52 34.72
C ASN A 63 5.85 4.42 33.19
N PRO A 64 7.01 4.22 32.55
CA PRO A 64 7.12 4.08 31.09
C PRO A 64 6.24 2.97 30.50
N ARG A 65 5.92 1.91 31.26
CA ARG A 65 5.08 0.80 30.79
C ARG A 65 3.62 1.21 30.49
N ARG A 66 3.13 2.29 31.12
CA ARG A 66 1.78 2.85 30.89
C ARG A 66 1.80 4.08 29.97
N GLY A 67 2.96 4.43 29.42
CA GLY A 67 3.15 5.61 28.59
C GLY A 67 2.81 5.40 27.11
N PRO A 68 3.11 6.40 26.26
CA PRO A 68 3.05 6.24 24.82
C PRO A 68 4.01 5.15 24.33
N PHE A 69 3.54 4.27 23.45
CA PHE A 69 4.37 3.24 22.83
C PHE A 69 5.05 3.76 21.56
N HIS A 70 6.32 3.40 21.39
CA HIS A 70 7.14 3.75 20.24
C HIS A 70 7.38 2.53 19.37
N HIS A 71 6.51 2.30 18.38
CA HIS A 71 6.72 1.24 17.40
C HIS A 71 7.75 1.65 16.35
N ILE A 72 8.66 0.72 16.05
CA ILE A 72 9.74 0.88 15.07
C ILE A 72 9.33 0.28 13.70
N LEU A 73 8.40 -0.67 13.68
CA LEU A 73 7.92 -1.29 12.44
C LEU A 73 7.21 -0.26 11.52
N PRO A 74 7.49 -0.25 10.21
CA PRO A 74 6.82 0.63 9.25
C PRO A 74 5.30 0.45 9.25
N SER A 75 4.80 -0.79 9.32
CA SER A 75 3.37 -1.09 9.39
C SER A 75 2.70 -0.40 10.58
N MET A 76 3.23 -0.62 11.78
CA MET A 76 2.72 -0.02 13.01
C MET A 76 2.87 1.51 13.03
N ARG A 77 3.90 2.04 12.36
CA ARG A 77 4.09 3.48 12.23
C ARG A 77 3.02 4.10 11.32
N PHE A 78 2.73 3.45 10.20
CA PHE A 78 1.67 3.87 9.29
C PHE A 78 0.28 3.73 9.93
N TYR A 79 0.03 2.60 10.60
CA TYR A 79 -1.17 2.36 11.39
C TYR A 79 -1.40 3.45 12.44
N ARG A 80 -0.36 3.88 13.16
CA ARG A 80 -0.47 4.96 14.16
C ARG A 80 -0.89 6.29 13.51
N THR A 81 -0.44 6.58 12.30
CA THR A 81 -0.83 7.78 11.55
C THR A 81 -2.31 7.70 11.14
N VAL A 82 -2.77 6.56 10.60
CA VAL A 82 -4.19 6.36 10.25
C VAL A 82 -5.08 6.42 11.49
N ARG A 83 -4.68 5.76 12.58
CA ARG A 83 -5.37 5.80 13.88
C ARG A 83 -5.52 7.23 14.43
N GLY A 84 -4.55 8.10 14.18
CA GLY A 84 -4.62 9.51 14.57
C GLY A 84 -5.68 10.32 13.82
N MET A 85 -6.15 9.83 12.67
CA MET A 85 -7.17 10.46 11.83
C MET A 85 -8.58 9.87 12.04
N ILE A 86 -8.72 8.87 12.92
CA ILE A 86 -9.97 8.17 13.22
C ILE A 86 -10.34 8.40 14.69
N PRO A 87 -11.61 8.59 15.06
CA PRO A 87 -12.07 8.64 16.45
C PRO A 87 -12.02 7.25 17.11
N TYR A 88 -10.83 6.67 17.27
CA TYR A 88 -10.57 5.27 17.65
C TYR A 88 -11.11 4.85 19.02
N LYS A 89 -11.47 5.82 19.88
CA LYS A 89 -12.08 5.54 21.19
C LYS A 89 -13.57 5.19 21.06
N SER A 90 -14.25 5.70 20.03
CA SER A 90 -15.66 5.43 19.75
C SER A 90 -15.86 4.02 19.20
N TYR A 91 -17.08 3.47 19.34
CA TYR A 91 -17.44 2.17 18.76
C TYR A 91 -17.19 2.14 17.25
N LYS A 92 -17.71 3.14 16.52
CA LYS A 92 -17.50 3.30 15.07
C LYS A 92 -16.02 3.37 14.67
N GLY A 93 -15.20 4.05 15.48
CA GLY A 93 -13.76 4.14 15.22
C GLY A 93 -13.04 2.80 15.45
N LYS A 94 -13.43 2.03 16.46
CA LYS A 94 -12.87 0.69 16.71
C LYS A 94 -13.20 -0.27 15.57
N THR A 95 -14.44 -0.27 15.08
CA THR A 95 -14.86 -1.10 13.94
C THR A 95 -14.19 -0.68 12.64
N ALA A 96 -13.97 0.62 12.43
CA ALA A 96 -13.23 1.12 11.27
C ALA A 96 -11.76 0.66 11.29
N ILE A 97 -11.13 0.67 12.46
CA ILE A 97 -9.72 0.27 12.61
C ILE A 97 -9.52 -1.24 12.48
N SER A 98 -10.48 -2.07 12.92
CA SER A 98 -10.40 -3.53 12.73
C SER A 98 -10.42 -3.93 11.24
N ASN A 99 -10.90 -3.05 10.37
CA ASN A 99 -10.95 -3.27 8.93
C ASN A 99 -9.64 -2.90 8.20
N LEU A 100 -8.65 -2.37 8.92
CA LEU A 100 -7.34 -1.98 8.36
C LEU A 100 -6.30 -3.06 8.60
N ALA A 101 -5.73 -3.59 7.52
CA ALA A 101 -4.52 -4.41 7.54
C ALA A 101 -3.35 -3.63 6.92
N VAL A 102 -2.16 -3.75 7.48
CA VAL A 102 -0.97 -2.99 7.07
C VAL A 102 0.23 -3.92 7.08
N HIS A 103 0.91 -4.06 5.96
CA HIS A 103 2.05 -4.95 5.79
C HIS A 103 3.27 -4.21 5.25
N GLU A 104 4.46 -4.60 5.71
CA GLU A 104 5.71 -4.32 5.03
C GLU A 104 5.86 -5.26 3.83
N GLY A 105 6.30 -4.72 2.69
CA GLY A 105 6.42 -5.48 1.46
C GLY A 105 5.08 -6.01 0.94
N ILE A 106 5.16 -7.12 0.20
CA ILE A 106 4.02 -7.83 -0.41
C ILE A 106 4.07 -9.27 0.12
N PRO A 107 3.18 -9.63 1.06
CA PRO A 107 3.00 -11.02 1.48
C PRO A 107 2.55 -11.89 0.32
N VAL A 108 2.93 -13.19 0.34
CA VAL A 108 2.62 -14.17 -0.71
C VAL A 108 1.11 -14.29 -0.96
N GLU A 109 0.29 -14.08 0.06
CA GLU A 109 -1.17 -14.10 -0.03
C GLU A 109 -1.74 -13.08 -1.04
N PHE A 110 -1.04 -11.96 -1.25
CA PHE A 110 -1.45 -10.89 -2.16
C PHE A 110 -0.78 -10.96 -3.53
N THR A 111 -0.08 -12.04 -3.84
CA THR A 111 0.52 -12.28 -5.16
C THR A 111 -0.57 -12.33 -6.24
N ASN A 112 -0.35 -11.68 -7.38
CA ASN A 112 -1.28 -11.61 -8.52
C ASN A 112 -2.62 -10.92 -8.22
N GLN A 113 -2.79 -10.31 -7.04
CA GLN A 113 -3.99 -9.53 -6.72
C GLN A 113 -3.86 -8.10 -7.24
N GLU A 114 -4.98 -7.53 -7.68
CA GLU A 114 -5.04 -6.14 -8.12
C GLU A 114 -4.71 -5.18 -6.96
N ARG A 115 -3.70 -4.34 -7.17
CA ARG A 115 -3.25 -3.34 -6.20
C ARG A 115 -3.63 -1.95 -6.71
N HIS A 116 -4.32 -1.21 -5.86
CA HIS A 116 -4.74 0.15 -6.18
C HIS A 116 -3.73 1.18 -5.68
N VAL A 117 -3.66 2.28 -6.42
CA VAL A 117 -2.85 3.45 -6.11
C VAL A 117 -3.77 4.66 -6.06
N PHE A 118 -3.49 5.64 -5.20
CA PHE A 118 -4.22 6.90 -5.17
C PHE A 118 -3.41 7.98 -5.91
N PRO A 119 -3.77 8.35 -7.16
CA PRO A 119 -2.96 9.27 -7.95
C PRO A 119 -2.72 10.62 -7.27
N ARG A 120 -3.76 11.17 -6.62
CA ARG A 120 -3.68 12.44 -5.88
C ARG A 120 -2.75 12.39 -4.65
N CYS A 121 -2.33 11.22 -4.22
CA CYS A 121 -1.48 11.01 -3.05
C CYS A 121 -0.02 10.67 -3.41
N LEU A 122 0.25 10.32 -4.67
CA LEU A 122 1.60 10.03 -5.13
C LEU A 122 2.51 11.25 -5.03
N HIS A 123 3.76 11.01 -4.67
CA HIS A 123 4.78 12.04 -4.54
C HIS A 123 4.95 12.85 -5.83
N LYS A 124 4.98 12.18 -6.99
CA LYS A 124 5.11 12.80 -8.32
C LYS A 124 4.11 13.93 -8.58
N PHE A 125 2.86 13.76 -8.13
CA PHE A 125 1.79 14.75 -8.35
C PHE A 125 1.66 15.77 -7.21
N THR A 126 2.24 15.48 -6.05
CA THR A 126 1.93 16.23 -4.82
C THR A 126 3.05 17.14 -4.34
N CYS A 127 4.29 16.83 -4.71
CA CYS A 127 5.47 17.54 -4.24
C CYS A 127 6.23 18.07 -5.45
N THR A 128 6.89 19.21 -5.29
CA THR A 128 7.81 19.71 -6.32
C THR A 128 9.09 18.87 -6.32
N PRO A 129 9.69 18.61 -7.50
CA PRO A 129 10.91 17.82 -7.61
C PRO A 129 12.11 18.39 -6.86
N LEU A 130 12.15 19.70 -6.63
CA LEU A 130 13.25 20.38 -5.94
C LEU A 130 13.31 20.05 -4.44
N HIS A 131 12.18 19.70 -3.82
CA HIS A 131 12.16 19.41 -2.40
C HIS A 131 12.65 18.00 -2.12
N LYS A 132 13.54 17.86 -1.13
CA LYS A 132 14.05 16.56 -0.67
C LYS A 132 12.92 15.71 -0.11
N ASN A 133 12.88 14.43 -0.46
CA ASN A 133 11.92 13.46 0.06
C ASN A 133 12.63 12.15 0.38
N ILE A 134 12.06 11.38 1.29
CA ILE A 134 12.72 10.22 1.91
C ILE A 134 11.71 9.11 2.12
N LYS A 135 12.15 7.86 1.99
CA LYS A 135 11.29 6.71 2.25
C LYS A 135 11.21 6.42 3.76
N LEU A 136 10.09 5.88 4.20
CA LEU A 136 9.88 5.58 5.62
C LEU A 136 10.93 4.59 6.15
N GLN A 137 11.34 3.63 5.32
CA GLN A 137 12.43 2.70 5.63
C GLN A 137 13.72 3.40 6.08
N ASP A 138 14.15 4.46 5.40
CA ASP A 138 15.41 5.14 5.69
C ASP A 138 15.44 5.74 7.11
N VAL A 139 14.27 6.17 7.58
CA VAL A 139 14.11 6.69 8.94
C VAL A 139 14.09 5.55 9.95
N LEU A 140 13.36 4.48 9.67
CA LEU A 140 13.13 3.41 10.64
C LEU A 140 14.32 2.46 10.78
N THR A 141 15.03 2.16 9.68
CA THR A 141 16.25 1.34 9.71
C THR A 141 17.30 1.94 10.64
N ARG A 142 17.50 3.26 10.57
CA ARG A 142 18.41 3.99 11.47
C ARG A 142 17.95 4.01 12.93
N ASN A 143 16.66 3.77 13.19
CA ASN A 143 16.07 3.75 14.53
C ASN A 143 15.73 2.32 15.01
N GLY A 144 16.34 1.29 14.42
CA GLY A 144 16.30 -0.08 14.94
C GLY A 144 15.44 -1.07 14.17
N TRP A 145 14.90 -0.72 12.99
CA TRP A 145 14.24 -1.70 12.13
C TRP A 145 15.30 -2.50 11.35
N LYS A 146 15.39 -3.81 11.60
CA LYS A 146 16.47 -4.66 11.08
C LYS A 146 16.11 -5.45 9.81
N HIS A 147 14.83 -5.57 9.49
CA HIS A 147 14.34 -6.56 8.51
C HIS A 147 14.17 -6.00 7.10
N LEU A 148 14.83 -4.88 6.76
CA LEU A 148 14.70 -4.26 5.44
C LEU A 148 15.12 -5.20 4.32
N GLU A 149 16.34 -5.75 4.40
CA GLU A 149 16.90 -6.65 3.37
C GLU A 149 16.06 -7.93 3.19
N ALA A 150 15.56 -8.48 4.29
CA ALA A 150 14.69 -9.65 4.26
C ALA A 150 13.37 -9.34 3.53
N VAL A 151 12.73 -8.21 3.86
CA VAL A 151 11.50 -7.76 3.20
C VAL A 151 11.73 -7.51 1.71
N ASP A 152 12.82 -6.83 1.35
CA ASP A 152 13.15 -6.57 -0.05
C ASP A 152 13.34 -7.87 -0.82
N SER A 153 14.12 -8.84 -0.29
CA SER A 153 14.33 -10.14 -0.93
C SER A 153 13.03 -10.94 -1.13
N MET A 154 12.08 -10.86 -0.20
CA MET A 154 10.78 -11.51 -0.32
C MET A 154 9.90 -10.81 -1.35
N THR A 155 9.91 -9.47 -1.36
CA THR A 155 9.14 -8.69 -2.33
C THR A 155 9.64 -8.91 -3.76
N GLU A 156 10.96 -9.01 -3.96
CA GLU A 156 11.54 -9.28 -5.28
C GLU A 156 11.13 -10.64 -5.82
N LYS A 157 11.10 -11.67 -4.96
CA LYS A 157 10.60 -13.01 -5.33
C LYS A 157 9.14 -12.95 -5.80
N VAL A 158 8.30 -12.23 -5.06
CA VAL A 158 6.87 -12.05 -5.43
C VAL A 158 6.76 -11.29 -6.75
N LEU A 159 7.48 -10.18 -6.92
CA LEU A 159 7.44 -9.38 -8.15
C LEU A 159 7.96 -10.15 -9.37
N ASN A 160 8.97 -11.00 -9.21
CA ASN A 160 9.47 -11.83 -10.31
C ASN A 160 8.44 -12.89 -10.71
N ALA A 161 7.80 -13.56 -9.73
CA ALA A 161 6.69 -14.47 -10.01
C ALA A 161 5.50 -13.77 -10.69
N GLU A 162 5.18 -12.54 -10.29
CA GLU A 162 4.14 -11.72 -10.94
C GLU A 162 4.52 -11.34 -12.38
N LYS A 163 5.80 -11.04 -12.66
CA LYS A 163 6.28 -10.75 -14.03
C LYS A 163 6.14 -11.97 -14.93
N GLU A 164 6.61 -13.13 -14.48
CA GLU A 164 6.48 -14.40 -15.20
C GLU A 164 5.00 -14.73 -15.48
N PHE A 165 4.13 -14.52 -14.48
CA PHE A 165 2.69 -14.68 -14.65
C PHE A 165 2.14 -13.71 -15.70
N ASN A 166 2.46 -12.41 -15.61
CA ASN A 166 1.98 -11.41 -16.56
C ASN A 166 2.47 -11.65 -17.99
N GLU A 167 3.72 -12.07 -18.19
CA GLU A 167 4.25 -12.45 -19.50
C GLU A 167 3.47 -13.65 -20.07
N SER A 168 3.19 -14.66 -19.24
CA SER A 168 2.37 -15.80 -19.66
C SER A 168 0.94 -15.42 -20.03
N GLN A 169 0.34 -14.44 -19.34
CA GLN A 169 -0.99 -13.91 -19.66
C GLN A 169 -0.96 -13.11 -20.96
N LYS A 170 0.05 -12.27 -21.16
CA LYS A 170 0.21 -11.48 -22.38
C LYS A 170 0.33 -12.38 -23.63
N ILE A 171 1.12 -13.45 -23.55
CA ILE A 171 1.24 -14.42 -24.65
C ILE A 171 -0.11 -15.10 -24.94
N LYS A 172 -0.91 -15.39 -23.91
CA LYS A 172 -2.26 -15.95 -24.08
C LYS A 172 -3.20 -14.94 -24.73
N GLU A 173 -3.19 -13.69 -24.29
CA GLU A 173 -4.00 -12.61 -24.86
C GLU A 173 -3.62 -12.34 -26.33
N GLU A 174 -2.34 -12.34 -26.68
CA GLU A 174 -1.87 -12.21 -28.07
C GLU A 174 -2.43 -13.33 -28.95
N LYS A 175 -2.36 -14.59 -28.51
CA LYS A 175 -2.94 -15.73 -29.22
C LYS A 175 -4.47 -15.65 -29.34
N ILE A 176 -5.15 -15.19 -28.30
CA ILE A 176 -6.60 -14.97 -28.33
C ILE A 176 -6.93 -13.89 -29.36
N ASN A 177 -6.18 -12.78 -29.39
CA ASN A 177 -6.38 -11.70 -30.35
C ASN A 177 -6.11 -12.14 -31.78
N GLU A 178 -5.06 -12.95 -32.01
CA GLU A 178 -4.81 -13.57 -33.32
C GLU A 178 -5.97 -14.48 -33.75
N PHE A 179 -6.52 -15.28 -32.84
CA PHE A 179 -7.66 -16.14 -33.09
C PHE A 179 -8.95 -15.34 -33.39
N LEU A 180 -9.23 -14.29 -32.62
CA LEU A 180 -10.39 -13.42 -32.84
C LEU A 180 -10.34 -12.70 -34.20
N ASN A 181 -9.13 -12.35 -34.66
CA ASN A 181 -8.91 -11.71 -35.96
C ASN A 181 -8.88 -12.71 -37.13
N SER A 182 -9.03 -14.01 -36.87
CA SER A 182 -9.06 -15.03 -37.93
C SER A 182 -10.41 -15.02 -38.66
N LYS A 183 -10.35 -15.14 -40.00
CA LYS A 183 -11.56 -15.20 -40.85
C LYS A 183 -12.47 -16.40 -40.50
N ASP A 184 -11.86 -17.48 -40.03
CA ASP A 184 -12.58 -18.68 -39.62
C ASP A 184 -13.47 -18.40 -38.40
N PHE A 185 -12.96 -17.66 -37.42
CA PHE A 185 -13.73 -17.25 -36.26
C PHE A 185 -14.85 -16.27 -36.64
N GLU A 186 -14.56 -15.28 -37.48
CA GLU A 186 -15.54 -14.30 -37.95
C GLU A 186 -16.73 -14.98 -38.67
N SER A 187 -16.43 -15.92 -39.58
CA SER A 187 -17.45 -16.70 -40.29
C SER A 187 -18.31 -17.56 -39.36
N GLN A 188 -17.70 -18.19 -38.35
CA GLN A 188 -18.43 -18.99 -37.36
C GLN A 188 -19.31 -18.11 -36.46
N PHE A 189 -18.79 -16.96 -36.05
CA PHE A 189 -19.50 -16.00 -35.21
C PHE A 189 -20.73 -15.42 -35.92
N GLU A 190 -20.60 -15.04 -37.19
CA GLU A 190 -21.72 -14.55 -38.00
C GLU A 190 -22.83 -15.60 -38.18
N LYS A 191 -22.47 -16.86 -38.43
CA LYS A 191 -23.43 -17.98 -38.50
C LYS A 191 -24.19 -18.15 -37.17
N MET A 192 -23.47 -18.09 -36.06
CA MET A 192 -24.08 -18.21 -34.73
C MET A 192 -25.03 -17.04 -34.42
N ILE A 193 -24.67 -15.81 -34.81
CA ILE A 193 -25.57 -14.65 -34.68
C ILE A 193 -26.82 -14.81 -35.54
N ALA A 194 -26.67 -15.36 -36.75
CA ALA A 194 -27.77 -15.57 -37.68
C ALA A 194 -28.76 -16.65 -37.18
N GLU A 195 -28.30 -17.66 -36.44
CA GLU A 195 -29.17 -18.69 -35.84
C GLU A 195 -29.97 -18.20 -34.61
N VAL A 196 -29.49 -17.14 -33.94
CA VAL A 196 -30.15 -16.55 -32.76
C VAL A 196 -31.18 -15.48 -33.16
N LYS A 197 -31.13 -14.99 -34.41
CA LYS A 197 -32.11 -14.05 -34.99
C LYS A 197 -33.26 -14.78 -35.67
#